data_AF-A0A539E5I7-F1
#
_entry.id   AF-A0A539E5I7-F1
#
_cell.length_a   1.000
_cell.length_b   1.000
_cell.length_c   1.000
_cell.angle_alpha   90.00
_cell.angle_beta   90.00
_cell.angle_gamma   90.00
#
_symmetry.space_group_name_H-M   'P 1'
#
loop_
_entity.id
_entity.type
_entity.pdbx_description
1 polymer ?
#
loop_
_entity_poly.entity_id
_entity_poly.type
_entity_poly.pdbx_seq_one_letter_code
_entity_poly.pdbx_strand_id
1 'polypeptide(L)' 'MAQGLSNAAIAGELVVSGGAVEKHISSIFTKLGLPPSELEHRRVLAVLRYVSEG' A
#
# COMPACT_ATOMS: atom_id res chain seq x y z
N MET A 1 7.76 -0.87 -0.56
CA MET A 1 7.93 -0.18 0.75
C MET A 1 8.39 -1.13 1.84
N ALA A 2 7.60 -2.11 2.29
CA ALA A 2 8.07 -3.12 3.26
C ALA A 2 9.20 -4.01 2.71
N GLN A 3 9.10 -4.41 1.44
CA GLN A 3 10.15 -5.15 0.72
C GLN A 3 11.00 -4.24 -0.21
N GLY A 4 10.94 -2.91 -0.04
CA GLY A 4 11.67 -1.97 -0.90
C GLY A 4 11.16 -1.80 -2.35
N LEU A 5 10.20 -2.62 -2.80
CA LEU A 5 9.67 -2.53 -4.17
C LEU A 5 8.79 -1.28 -4.43
N SER A 6 8.85 -0.78 -5.67
CA SER A 6 7.97 0.26 -6.21
C SER A 6 6.67 -0.32 -6.77
N ASN A 7 5.65 0.52 -6.97
CA ASN A 7 4.38 0.06 -7.57
C ASN A 7 4.56 -0.49 -8.99
N ALA A 8 5.51 0.06 -9.76
CA ALA A 8 5.84 -0.41 -11.11
C ALA A 8 6.50 -1.80 -11.09
N ALA A 9 7.39 -2.05 -10.13
CA ALA A 9 8.00 -3.37 -9.95
C ALA A 9 6.94 -4.41 -9.57
N ILE A 10 6.05 -4.09 -8.63
CA ILE A 10 4.93 -4.96 -8.21
C ILE A 10 3.99 -5.23 -9.40
N ALA A 11 3.67 -4.21 -10.18
CA ALA A 11 2.84 -4.35 -11.37
C ALA A 11 3.47 -5.30 -12.40
N GLY A 12 4.79 -5.19 -12.61
CA GLY A 12 5.56 -6.08 -13.49
C GLY A 12 5.57 -7.53 -13.00
N GLU A 13 5.81 -7.78 -11.71
CA GLU A 13 5.80 -9.14 -11.15
C GLU A 13 4.42 -9.79 -11.20
N LEU A 14 3.37 -9.01 -10.94
CA LEU A 14 1.99 -9.51 -10.92
C LEU A 14 1.33 -9.48 -12.30
N VAL A 15 2.01 -8.99 -13.34
CA VAL A 15 1.49 -8.85 -14.71
C VAL A 15 0.16 -8.08 -14.74
N VAL A 16 0.10 -6.99 -13.99
CA VAL A 16 -1.07 -6.09 -13.92
C VAL A 16 -0.67 -4.65 -14.25
N SER A 17 -1.66 -3.78 -14.49
CA SER A 17 -1.39 -2.36 -14.68
C SER A 17 -1.03 -1.66 -13.37
N GLY A 18 -0.25 -0.58 -13.45
CA GLY A 18 0.07 0.25 -12.28
C GLY A 18 -1.18 0.79 -11.58
N GLY A 19 -2.19 1.22 -12.34
CA GLY A 19 -3.47 1.67 -11.78
C GLY A 19 -4.25 0.57 -11.05
N ALA A 20 -4.12 -0.69 -11.48
CA ALA A 20 -4.72 -1.82 -10.77
C ALA A 20 -4.06 -2.03 -9.39
N VAL A 21 -2.73 -1.91 -9.33
CA VAL A 21 -1.98 -1.97 -8.06
C VAL A 21 -2.42 -0.85 -7.12
N GLU A 22 -2.50 0.38 -7.61
CA GLU A 22 -2.91 1.54 -6.80
C GLU A 22 -4.33 1.41 -6.24
N LYS A 23 -5.27 0.94 -7.06
CA LYS A 23 -6.65 0.67 -6.63
C LYS A 23 -6.70 -0.41 -5.55
N HIS A 24 -5.93 -1.49 -5.74
CA HIS A 24 -5.89 -2.59 -4.78
C HIS A 24 -5.29 -2.16 -3.43
N ILE A 25 -4.17 -1.45 -3.45
CA ILE A 25 -3.53 -0.86 -2.26
C ILE A 25 -4.50 0.07 -1.53
N SER A 26 -5.19 0.95 -2.27
CA SER A 26 -6.16 1.88 -1.68
C SER A 26 -7.31 1.13 -0.99
N SER A 27 -7.82 0.06 -1.59
CA SER A 27 -8.85 -0.78 -0.98
C SER A 27 -8.36 -1.47 0.31
N ILE A 28 -7.13 -1.98 0.32
CA ILE A 28 -6.51 -2.58 1.52
C ILE A 28 -6.43 -1.56 2.65
N PHE A 29 -5.93 -0.35 2.39
CA PHE A 29 -5.84 0.69 3.42
C PHE A 29 -7.21 1.03 4.02
N THR A 30 -8.24 1.15 3.18
CA THR A 30 -9.60 1.33 3.68
C THR A 30 -10.04 0.19 4.59
N LYS A 31 -9.76 -1.08 4.24
CA LYS A 31 -10.09 -2.25 5.07
C LYS A 31 -9.31 -2.29 6.39
N LEU A 32 -8.10 -1.75 6.41
CA LEU A 32 -7.28 -1.61 7.61
C LEU A 32 -7.65 -0.38 8.47
N GLY A 33 -8.71 0.35 8.11
CA GLY A 33 -9.12 1.55 8.83
C GLY A 33 -8.16 2.73 8.65
N LEU A 34 -7.47 2.80 7.51
CA LEU A 34 -6.56 3.88 7.11
C LEU A 34 -7.24 4.75 6.02
N PRO A 35 -8.16 5.66 6.39
CA PRO A 35 -8.85 6.53 5.45
C PRO A 35 -7.87 7.52 4.79
N PRO A 36 -8.17 8.03 3.58
CA PRO A 36 -7.36 9.07 2.94
C PRO A 36 -7.12 10.25 3.90
N SER A 37 -5.86 10.69 3.99
CA SER A 37 -5.42 11.79 4.83
C SER A 37 -4.50 12.66 3.99
N GLU A 38 -4.70 13.98 4.02
CA GLU A 38 -3.85 14.95 3.33
C GLU A 38 -2.50 15.14 4.05
N LEU A 39 -2.46 14.81 5.34
CA LEU A 39 -1.30 15.04 6.21
C LEU A 39 -0.44 13.79 6.37
N GLU A 40 -0.99 12.59 6.12
CA GLU A 40 -0.35 11.34 6.47
C GLU A 40 -0.19 10.39 5.28
N HIS A 41 1.00 9.80 5.18
CA HIS A 41 1.25 8.74 4.21
C HIS A 41 0.66 7.41 4.72
N ARG A 42 -0.58 7.11 4.33
CA ARG A 42 -1.28 5.84 4.68
C ARG A 42 -0.44 4.58 4.51
N ARG A 43 0.40 4.55 3.47
CA ARG A 43 1.28 3.41 3.18
C ARG A 43 2.40 3.24 4.19
N VAL A 44 2.87 4.31 4.82
CA VAL A 44 3.84 4.26 5.92
C VAL A 44 3.14 3.82 7.20
N LEU A 45 1.95 4.38 7.49
CA LEU A 45 1.12 3.94 8.63
C LEU A 45 0.79 2.45 8.57
N ALA A 46 0.47 1.92 7.39
CA ALA A 46 0.22 0.49 7.20
C ALA A 46 1.44 -0.38 7.53
N VAL A 47 2.66 0.07 7.16
CA VAL A 47 3.91 -0.64 7.49
C VAL A 47 4.19 -0.57 8.98
N LEU A 48 4.07 0.61 9.59
CA LEU A 48 4.26 0.79 11.03
C LEU A 48 3.29 -0.08 11.83
N ARG A 49 2.02 -0.12 11.42
CA ARG A 49 1.01 -0.97 12.04
C ARG A 49 1.38 -2.46 11.93
N TYR A 50 1.80 -2.92 10.75
CA TYR A 50 2.21 -4.31 10.53
C TYR A 50 3.41 -4.73 11.41
N VAL A 51 4.40 -3.84 11.58
CA VAL A 51 5.58 -4.12 12.42
C VAL A 51 5.26 -4.05 13.92
N SER A 52 4.32 -3.19 14.33
CA SER A 52 3.91 -3.07 15.73
C SER A 52 2.92 -4.14 16.20
N GLU A 53 2.15 -4.73 15.29
CA GLU A 53 1.22 -5.83 15.57
C GLU A 53 1.86 -7.22 15.36
N GLY A 54 3.11 -7.28 14.87
CA GLY A 54 3.85 -8.51 14.55
C GLY A 54 4.83 -8.95 15.62
#